data_AF-A0A429Y7I6-F1
#
_entry.id   AF-A0A429Y7I6-F1
#
_cell.length_a   1.000
_cell.length_b   1.000
_cell.length_c   1.000
_cell.angle_alpha   90.00
_cell.angle_beta   90.00
_cell.angle_gamma   90.00
#
_symmetry.space_group_name_H-M   'P 1'
#
loop_
_entity.id
_entity.type
_entity.pdbx_description
1 polymer ?
#
loop_
_entity_poly.entity_id
_entity_poly.type
_entity_poly.pdbx_seq_one_letter_code
_entity_poly.pdbx_strand_id
1 'polypeptide(L)'
;MMTKRETFSLMARIAVYYEQFELDQKKLDSWHEVLKGCNLEELEAALHAHVSASVYPPKIANLLKRPQKARVVPGPEETERIMSGKEKPASREAMQSELEKVRTILGIGRGES
;
A
#
# COMPACT_ATOMS: atom_id res chain seq x y z
N MET A 1 -2.29 -24.26 -9.33
CA MET A 1 -2.20 -24.22 -7.87
C MET A 1 -0.88 -24.83 -7.48
N MET A 2 -0.17 -24.17 -6.57
CA MET A 2 1.20 -24.51 -6.22
C MET A 2 1.24 -25.65 -5.19
N THR A 3 2.12 -26.62 -5.42
CA THR A 3 2.39 -27.76 -4.54
C THR A 3 3.41 -27.41 -3.47
N LYS A 4 3.46 -28.22 -2.41
CA LYS A 4 4.45 -28.08 -1.33
C LYS A 4 5.90 -28.20 -1.84
N ARG A 5 6.11 -29.07 -2.85
CA ARG A 5 7.41 -29.24 -3.50
C ARG A 5 7.84 -27.97 -4.23
N GLU A 6 6.93 -27.34 -4.95
CA GLU A 6 7.22 -26.06 -5.63
C GLU A 6 7.50 -24.94 -4.62
N THR A 7 6.80 -24.94 -3.49
CA THR A 7 7.08 -24.01 -2.37
C THR A 7 8.49 -24.20 -1.81
N PHE A 8 8.89 -25.46 -1.65
CA PHE A 8 10.25 -25.78 -1.25
C PHE A 8 11.28 -25.30 -2.27
N SER A 9 11.06 -25.57 -3.56
CA SER A 9 11.96 -25.12 -4.62
C SER A 9 12.12 -23.60 -4.63
N LEU A 10 11.03 -22.85 -4.46
CA LEU A 10 11.07 -21.38 -4.36
C LEU A 10 11.89 -20.92 -3.15
N MET A 11 11.63 -21.49 -1.97
CA MET A 11 12.36 -21.13 -0.74
C MET A 11 13.84 -21.53 -0.80
N ALA A 12 14.16 -22.68 -1.41
CA ALA A 12 15.54 -23.11 -1.62
C ALA A 12 16.28 -22.13 -2.52
N ARG A 13 15.63 -21.63 -3.57
CA ARG A 13 16.21 -20.60 -4.44
C ARG A 13 16.43 -19.28 -3.69
N ILE A 14 15.53 -18.89 -2.79
CA ILE A 14 15.73 -17.73 -1.90
C ILE A 14 16.96 -17.94 -0.99
N ALA A 15 17.15 -19.14 -0.44
CA ALA A 15 18.31 -19.46 0.39
C ALA A 15 19.65 -19.36 -0.40
N VAL A 16 19.62 -19.65 -1.70
CA VAL A 16 20.80 -19.46 -2.58
C VAL A 16 21.10 -17.97 -2.80
N TYR A 17 20.08 -17.12 -2.93
CA TYR A 17 20.29 -15.68 -3.13
C TYR A 17 20.67 -14.94 -1.83
N TYR A 18 20.23 -15.45 -0.69
CA TYR A 18 20.40 -14.79 0.60
C TYR A 18 20.91 -15.80 1.64
N GLU A 19 22.20 -15.74 1.95
CA GLU A 19 22.85 -16.63 2.94
C GLU A 19 22.17 -16.60 4.32
N GLN A 20 21.63 -15.43 4.69
CA GLN A 20 20.88 -15.22 5.94
C GLN A 20 19.49 -15.89 5.96
N PHE A 21 19.01 -16.44 4.85
CA PHE A 21 17.69 -17.04 4.76
C PHE A 21 17.73 -18.52 5.15
N GLU A 22 17.38 -18.79 6.40
CA GLU A 22 17.25 -20.17 6.88
C GLU A 22 15.92 -20.80 6.46
N LEU A 23 16.01 -22.05 6.01
CA LEU A 23 14.89 -22.85 5.55
C LEU A 23 14.57 -23.91 6.61
N ASP A 24 13.41 -23.79 7.23
CA ASP A 24 12.91 -24.70 8.27
C ASP A 24 11.59 -25.34 7.81
N GLN A 25 11.30 -26.54 8.30
CA GLN A 25 10.08 -27.27 7.92
C GLN A 25 8.81 -26.53 8.34
N LYS A 26 8.76 -25.92 9.53
CA LYS A 26 7.60 -25.13 9.97
C LYS A 26 7.41 -23.89 9.11
N LYS A 27 8.52 -23.29 8.67
CA LYS A 27 8.52 -22.13 7.76
C LYS A 27 7.97 -22.52 6.39
N LEU A 28 8.39 -23.67 5.86
CA LEU A 28 7.87 -24.23 4.61
C LEU A 28 6.36 -24.48 4.67
N ASP A 29 5.89 -25.11 5.75
CA ASP A 29 4.46 -25.39 5.94
C ASP A 29 3.64 -24.09 5.98
N SER A 30 4.13 -23.10 6.73
CA SER A 30 3.49 -21.79 6.85
C SER A 30 3.47 -21.03 5.52
N TRP A 31 4.56 -21.08 4.74
CA TRP A 31 4.61 -20.47 3.41
C TRP A 31 3.66 -21.17 2.44
N HIS A 32 3.60 -22.51 2.48
CA HIS A 32 2.76 -23.27 1.58
C HIS A 32 1.27 -22.98 1.80
N GLU A 33 0.82 -22.86 3.05
CA GLU A 33 -0.57 -22.49 3.36
C GLU A 33 -1.00 -21.17 2.75
N VAL A 34 -0.07 -20.20 2.65
CA VAL A 34 -0.32 -18.90 2.05
C VAL A 34 -0.20 -18.94 0.52
N LEU A 35 0.76 -19.70 -0.02
CA LEU A 35 1.11 -19.70 -1.45
C LEU A 35 0.35 -20.75 -2.28
N LYS A 36 -0.38 -21.70 -1.66
CA LYS A 36 -1.11 -22.78 -2.36
C LYS A 36 -2.06 -22.30 -3.48
N GLY A 37 -2.63 -21.10 -3.33
CA GLY A 37 -3.53 -20.48 -4.31
C GLY A 37 -2.83 -19.72 -5.44
N CYS A 38 -1.52 -19.52 -5.37
CA CYS A 38 -0.74 -18.72 -6.33
C CYS A 38 -0.16 -19.57 -7.47
N ASN A 39 0.26 -18.90 -8.55
CA ASN A 39 1.05 -19.51 -9.61
C ASN A 39 2.56 -19.39 -9.29
N LEU A 40 3.31 -20.46 -9.56
CA LEU A 40 4.75 -20.50 -9.29
C LEU A 40 5.50 -19.49 -10.18
N GLU A 41 5.19 -19.44 -11.47
CA GLU A 41 5.88 -18.56 -12.42
C GLU A 41 5.76 -17.07 -12.04
N GLU A 42 4.58 -16.66 -11.56
CA GLU A 42 4.35 -15.29 -11.09
C GLU A 42 5.20 -14.95 -9.86
N LEU A 43 5.33 -15.91 -8.93
CA LEU A 43 6.14 -15.76 -7.72
C LEU A 43 7.64 -15.75 -8.04
N GLU A 44 8.08 -16.54 -9.02
CA GLU A 44 9.47 -16.53 -9.50
C GLU A 44 9.82 -15.19 -10.15
N ALA A 45 8.94 -14.65 -11.00
CA ALA A 45 9.11 -13.33 -11.60
C ALA A 45 9.18 -12.23 -10.53
N ALA A 46 8.30 -12.28 -9.52
CA ALA A 46 8.33 -11.35 -8.38
C ALA A 46 9.61 -11.50 -7.55
N LEU A 47 10.09 -12.72 -7.35
CA LEU A 47 11.34 -12.99 -6.65
C LEU A 47 12.53 -12.39 -7.39
N HIS A 48 12.63 -12.59 -8.71
CA HIS A 48 13.72 -12.01 -9.50
C HIS A 48 13.73 -10.48 -9.45
N ALA A 49 12.56 -9.86 -9.57
CA ALA A 49 12.43 -8.40 -9.45
C ALA A 49 12.87 -7.91 -8.05
N HIS A 50 12.54 -8.64 -6.98
CA HIS A 50 12.94 -8.31 -5.62
C HIS A 50 14.46 -8.45 -5.42
N VAL A 51 15.08 -9.51 -5.95
CA VAL A 51 16.52 -9.76 -5.84
C VAL A 51 17.33 -8.63 -6.47
N SER A 52 16.89 -8.09 -7.61
CA SER A 52 17.56 -6.94 -8.23
C SER A 52 17.40 -5.63 -7.45
N ALA A 53 16.37 -5.51 -6.61
CA ALA A 53 16.03 -4.27 -5.91
C ALA A 53 16.44 -4.25 -4.43
N SER A 54 16.66 -5.41 -3.79
CA SER A 54 16.88 -5.49 -2.36
C SER A 54 17.93 -6.53 -1.98
N VAL A 55 18.88 -6.10 -1.14
CA VAL A 55 19.90 -6.95 -0.52
C VAL A 55 19.37 -7.83 0.62
N TYR A 56 18.11 -7.62 1.04
CA TYR A 56 17.50 -8.38 2.12
C TYR A 56 16.49 -9.42 1.60
N PRO A 57 16.38 -10.58 2.28
CA PRO A 57 15.50 -11.65 1.85
C PRO A 57 14.04 -11.18 1.82
N PRO A 58 13.26 -11.60 0.80
CA PRO A 58 11.87 -11.23 0.68
C PRO A 58 11.02 -11.85 1.81
N LYS A 59 10.09 -11.07 2.33
CA LYS A 59 8.97 -11.60 3.13
C LYS A 59 7.92 -12.20 2.19
N ILE A 60 7.09 -13.13 2.67
CA ILE A 60 5.97 -13.70 1.90
C ILE A 60 5.12 -12.59 1.25
N ALA A 61 4.82 -11.54 2.01
CA ALA A 61 4.03 -10.41 1.54
C ALA A 61 4.68 -9.63 0.38
N ASN A 62 6.02 -9.64 0.24
CA ASN A 62 6.69 -8.97 -0.87
C ASN A 62 6.46 -9.72 -2.19
N LEU A 63 6.41 -11.05 -2.14
CA LEU A 63 6.15 -11.89 -3.31
C LEU A 63 4.67 -11.86 -3.74
N LEU A 64 3.76 -11.64 -2.80
CA LEU A 64 2.32 -11.54 -3.06
C LEU A 64 1.88 -10.15 -3.53
N LYS A 65 2.69 -9.12 -3.28
CA LYS A 65 2.36 -7.76 -3.72
C LYS A 65 2.45 -7.71 -5.24
N ARG A 66 1.29 -7.58 -5.89
CA ARG A 66 1.26 -7.02 -7.25
C ARG A 66 2.00 -5.68 -7.21
N PRO A 67 2.81 -5.35 -8.24
CA PRO A 67 3.50 -4.08 -8.29
C PRO A 67 2.46 -2.99 -8.03
N GLN A 68 2.60 -2.28 -6.91
CA GLN A 68 1.78 -1.11 -6.68
C GLN A 68 2.14 -0.19 -7.84
N LYS A 69 1.17 0.09 -8.73
CA LYS A 69 1.29 1.27 -9.59
C LYS A 69 1.69 2.38 -8.63
N ALA A 70 2.89 2.94 -8.84
CA ALA A 70 3.44 3.96 -7.96
C ALA A 70 2.31 4.92 -7.62
N ARG A 71 2.09 5.22 -6.34
CA ARG A 71 1.21 6.31 -5.95
C ARG A 71 1.88 7.58 -6.48
N VAL A 72 1.62 7.90 -7.73
CA VAL A 72 2.04 9.15 -8.35
C VAL A 72 1.37 10.22 -7.51
N VAL A 73 2.18 10.95 -6.77
CA VAL A 73 1.73 12.21 -6.16
C VAL A 73 1.52 13.14 -7.35
N PRO A 74 0.29 13.61 -7.61
CA PRO A 74 0.01 14.49 -8.75
C PRO A 74 0.92 15.72 -8.66
N GLY A 75 1.48 16.13 -9.79
CA GLY A 75 2.22 17.40 -9.87
C GLY A 75 1.30 18.61 -9.61
N PRO A 76 1.86 19.82 -9.47
CA PRO A 76 1.05 21.03 -9.29
C PRO A 76 0.03 21.22 -10.42
N GLU A 77 0.42 21.00 -11.68
CA GLU A 77 -0.48 21.10 -12.84
C GLU A 77 -1.60 20.04 -12.84
N GLU A 78 -1.32 18.84 -12.33
CA GLU A 78 -2.30 17.76 -12.21
C GLU A 78 -3.25 18.01 -11.03
N THR A 79 -2.74 18.62 -9.96
CA THR A 79 -3.52 19.10 -8.79
C THR A 79 -4.49 20.20 -9.20
N GLU A 80 -4.07 21.16 -10.01
CA GLU A 80 -4.95 22.23 -10.54
C GLU A 80 -6.12 21.68 -11.37
N ARG A 81 -5.87 20.65 -12.19
CA ARG A 81 -6.93 19.99 -12.97
C ARG A 81 -7.93 19.24 -12.10
N ILE A 82 -7.46 18.61 -11.01
CA ILE A 82 -8.31 17.91 -10.05
C ILE A 82 -9.15 18.90 -9.23
N MET A 83 -8.57 20.03 -8.81
CA MET A 83 -9.25 21.07 -8.03
C MET A 83 -10.28 21.84 -8.86
N SER A 84 -9.98 22.12 -10.14
CA SER A 84 -10.87 22.91 -11.03
C SER A 84 -12.24 22.28 -11.28
N GLY A 85 -12.42 20.97 -11.02
CA GLY A 85 -13.65 20.25 -11.32
C GLY A 85 -14.70 20.14 -10.21
N LYS A 86 -14.41 20.58 -8.97
CA LYS A 86 -15.24 20.19 -7.80
C LYS A 86 -15.52 21.24 -6.73
N GLU A 87 -15.37 22.52 -7.01
CA GLU A 87 -15.87 23.55 -6.09
C GLU A 87 -17.24 24.04 -6.54
N LYS A 88 -18.30 23.35 -6.09
CA LYS A 88 -19.61 24.01 -5.98
C LYS A 88 -19.53 24.88 -4.71
N PRO A 89 -19.54 26.22 -4.83
CA PRO A 89 -19.57 27.06 -3.64
C PRO A 89 -20.80 26.68 -2.80
N ALA A 90 -20.61 26.56 -1.49
CA ALA A 90 -21.72 26.33 -0.57
C ALA A 90 -22.77 27.44 -0.75
N SER A 91 -24.06 27.10 -0.60
CA SER A 91 -25.12 28.11 -0.68
C SER A 91 -24.89 29.19 0.39
N ARG A 92 -25.30 30.42 0.10
CA ARG A 92 -25.15 31.55 1.03
C ARG A 92 -25.78 31.27 2.40
N GLU A 93 -26.85 30.50 2.42
CA GLU A 93 -27.57 30.09 3.63
C GLU A 93 -26.71 29.15 4.50
N ALA A 94 -26.08 28.14 3.89
CA ALA A 94 -25.18 27.22 4.60
C ALA A 94 -23.95 27.97 5.16
N MET A 95 -23.42 28.91 4.37
CA MET A 95 -22.28 29.74 4.79
C MET A 95 -22.63 30.59 6.02
N GLN A 96 -23.81 31.23 6.04
CA GLN A 96 -24.24 32.06 7.18
C GLN A 96 -24.50 31.25 8.44
N SER A 97 -25.15 30.09 8.33
CA SER A 97 -25.43 29.22 9.48
C SER A 97 -24.14 28.70 10.13
N GLU A 98 -23.14 28.32 9.33
CA GLU A 98 -21.84 27.90 9.86
C GLU A 98 -21.06 29.08 10.46
N LEU A 99 -21.11 30.25 9.85
CA LEU A 99 -20.46 31.45 10.39
C LEU A 99 -21.04 31.85 11.76
N GLU A 100 -22.36 31.72 11.93
CA GLU A 100 -23.05 32.02 13.19
C GLU A 100 -22.70 31.02 14.30
N LYS A 101 -22.57 29.73 13.95
CA LYS A 101 -22.06 28.70 14.88
C LYS A 101 -20.64 29.00 15.30
N VAL A 102 -19.75 29.32 14.36
CA VAL A 102 -18.35 29.67 14.63
C VAL A 102 -18.26 30.93 15.51
N ARG A 103 -19.08 31.95 15.23
CA ARG A 103 -19.16 33.18 16.04
C ARG A 103 -19.60 32.90 17.48
N THR A 104 -20.55 31.98 17.66
CA THR A 104 -21.05 31.57 18.98
C THR A 104 -19.97 30.82 19.76
N ILE A 105 -19.27 29.87 19.11
CA ILE A 105 -18.19 29.10 19.71
C ILE A 105 -17.02 30.00 20.14
N LEU A 106 -16.68 30.98 19.31
CA LEU A 106 -15.59 31.93 19.58
C LEU A 106 -15.98 33.05 20.55
N GLY A 107 -17.23 33.09 21.03
CA GLY A 107 -17.70 34.11 21.96
C GLY A 107 -17.65 35.52 21.38
N ILE A 108 -17.65 35.69 20.05
CA ILE A 108 -17.63 37.00 19.37
C ILE A 108 -19.07 37.56 19.38
N GLY A 109 -19.59 37.74 20.58
CA GLY A 109 -20.87 38.40 20.87
C GLY A 109 -20.59 39.68 21.64
N ARG A 110 -20.58 40.80 20.93
CA ARG A 110 -20.55 42.18 21.46
C ARG A 110 -19.43 42.48 22.46
N GLY A 111 -18.32 42.99 21.92
CA GLY A 111 -17.55 44.00 22.64
C GLY A 111 -18.39 45.29 22.73
N GLU A 112 -19.26 45.35 23.74
CA GLU A 112 -19.70 46.59 24.37
C GLU A 112 -19.16 46.56 25.79
N SER A 113 -17.98 47.15 25.98
CA SER A 113 -17.50 47.76 27.23
C SER A 113 -16.42 48.77 26.87
#